data_AF-A0A9P6W9R5-F1
#
_entry.id   AF-A0A9P6W9R5-F1
#
_cell.length_a   1.000
_cell.length_b   1.000
_cell.length_c   1.000
_cell.angle_alpha   90.00
_cell.angle_beta   90.00
_cell.angle_gamma   90.00
#
_symmetry.space_group_name_H-M   'P 1'
#
loop_
_entity.id
_entity.type
_entity.pdbx_description
1 polymer ?
#
loop_
_entity_poly.entity_id
_entity_poly.type
_entity_poly.pdbx_seq_one_letter_code
_entity_poly.pdbx_strand_id
1 'polypeptide(L)'
;MTTSDTELLERWTAEQLCQATLAVFHDDASDLSSVKLPDPSPVIATDLKTGAELHREQVETIQFDDLRIVAGCDISFRDAAGQEGVAVLSVHSFPELQVLTTISRVVDLSETPYIHSFLSFREADIYASLVDELRSRGEQELVPQVLFVDGNGRWHPRQAGSAVAVGVKTGLPTIGVAKEFHPLHTSETPLPDLPSAASSSSDSLRLPDGYLDSQKSMRRASQAVLRKQGDWLALPAPVVSHCPHNPGEQPRVEHWGAALLSSPVRGALNPIFVSPGHRLSLETSVRLTLACTRNGKVPEPIRCADLFGRQEVKRIWSA
;
A
#
# COMPACT_ATOMS: atom_id res chain seq x y z
N MET A 1 -24.68 -10.32 16.16
CA MET A 1 -24.52 -10.65 14.73
C MET A 1 -25.65 -11.56 14.35
N THR A 2 -26.36 -11.24 13.28
CA THR A 2 -27.39 -12.12 12.72
C THR A 2 -26.73 -13.29 11.98
N THR A 3 -27.45 -14.38 11.71
CA THR A 3 -26.93 -15.50 10.90
C THR A 3 -26.43 -15.02 9.53
N SER A 4 -27.13 -14.05 8.93
CA SER A 4 -26.74 -13.44 7.66
C SER A 4 -25.42 -12.65 7.73
N ASP A 5 -25.14 -11.96 8.86
CA ASP A 5 -23.87 -11.25 9.05
C ASP A 5 -22.69 -12.23 9.18
N THR A 6 -22.90 -13.37 9.84
CA THR A 6 -21.88 -14.40 9.99
C THR A 6 -21.55 -15.05 8.64
N GLU A 7 -22.56 -15.44 7.86
CA GLU A 7 -22.38 -16.02 6.52
C GLU A 7 -21.66 -15.03 5.57
N LEU A 8 -21.99 -13.74 5.66
CA LEU A 8 -21.31 -12.70 4.88
C LEU A 8 -19.82 -12.63 5.21
N LEU A 9 -19.47 -12.62 6.50
CA LEU A 9 -18.08 -12.55 6.95
C LEU A 9 -17.29 -13.81 6.61
N GLU A 10 -17.89 -14.99 6.71
CA GLU A 10 -17.26 -16.24 6.31
C GLU A 10 -16.92 -16.22 4.82
N ARG A 11 -17.88 -15.82 3.98
CA ARG A 11 -17.68 -15.69 2.53
C ARG A 11 -16.59 -14.67 2.20
N TRP A 12 -16.64 -13.49 2.80
CA TRP A 12 -15.65 -12.44 2.57
C TRP A 12 -14.25 -12.83 3.08
N THR A 13 -14.18 -13.57 4.18
CA THR A 13 -12.92 -14.10 4.71
C THR A 13 -12.33 -15.12 3.75
N ALA A 14 -13.13 -16.06 3.23
CA ALA A 14 -12.68 -17.06 2.25
C ALA A 14 -12.15 -16.39 0.97
N GLU A 15 -12.85 -15.38 0.47
CA GLU A 15 -12.43 -14.61 -0.70
C GLU A 15 -11.09 -13.88 -0.46
N GLN A 16 -10.92 -13.23 0.70
CA GLN A 16 -9.64 -12.59 1.04
C GLN A 16 -8.48 -13.59 1.15
N LEU A 17 -8.71 -14.76 1.72
CA LEU A 17 -7.70 -15.81 1.78
C LEU A 17 -7.33 -16.33 0.38
N CYS A 18 -8.30 -16.46 -0.52
CA CYS A 18 -8.05 -16.78 -1.93
C CYS A 18 -7.22 -15.70 -2.62
N GLN A 19 -7.58 -14.43 -2.45
CA GLN A 19 -6.82 -13.31 -3.02
C GLN A 19 -5.38 -13.27 -2.49
N ALA A 20 -5.16 -13.58 -1.22
CA ALA A 20 -3.82 -13.64 -0.63
C ALA A 20 -2.93 -14.72 -1.27
N THR A 21 -3.49 -15.87 -1.69
CA THR A 21 -2.72 -16.92 -2.35
C THR A 21 -2.42 -16.62 -3.82
N LEU A 22 -3.26 -15.81 -4.46
CA LEU A 22 -3.07 -15.35 -5.84
C LEU A 22 -2.11 -14.14 -5.93
N ALA A 23 -1.93 -13.41 -4.83
CA ALA A 23 -1.10 -12.23 -4.80
C ALA A 23 0.40 -12.56 -4.90
N VAL A 24 1.13 -11.72 -5.65
CA VAL A 24 2.59 -11.78 -5.81
C VAL A 24 3.19 -10.57 -5.10
N PHE A 25 4.21 -10.78 -4.25
CA PHE A 25 4.83 -9.72 -3.43
C PHE A 25 6.32 -9.50 -3.72
N HIS A 26 6.75 -9.87 -4.92
CA HIS A 26 8.07 -9.63 -5.45
C HIS A 26 7.94 -9.06 -6.86
N ASP A 27 9.01 -8.47 -7.36
CA ASP A 27 9.04 -7.92 -8.71
C ASP A 27 9.12 -9.08 -9.71
N ASP A 28 8.14 -9.16 -10.62
CA ASP A 28 8.11 -10.16 -11.67
C ASP A 28 8.80 -9.60 -12.93
N ALA A 29 9.83 -10.32 -13.40
CA ALA A 29 10.61 -9.94 -14.57
C ALA A 29 9.80 -9.99 -15.89
N SER A 30 8.60 -10.57 -15.89
CA SER A 30 7.75 -10.67 -17.09
C SER A 30 6.79 -9.50 -17.29
N ASP A 31 6.43 -8.76 -16.22
CA ASP A 31 5.43 -7.66 -16.28
C ASP A 31 6.03 -6.27 -16.31
N LEU A 32 7.21 -6.18 -15.71
CA LEU A 32 8.07 -5.01 -15.70
C LEU A 32 9.33 -5.31 -16.51
N SER A 33 9.25 -6.15 -17.54
CA SER A 33 10.38 -6.73 -18.31
C SER A 33 11.40 -5.73 -18.88
N SER A 34 11.14 -4.44 -18.72
CA SER A 34 11.99 -3.34 -19.13
C SER A 34 12.36 -2.39 -17.96
N VAL A 35 11.57 -2.35 -16.87
CA VAL A 35 11.89 -1.51 -15.70
C VAL A 35 13.05 -2.10 -14.91
N LYS A 36 14.26 -1.63 -15.21
CA LYS A 36 15.45 -1.95 -14.44
C LYS A 36 15.32 -1.35 -13.05
N LEU A 37 15.16 -2.22 -12.05
CA LEU A 37 15.07 -1.80 -10.66
C LEU A 37 16.45 -1.38 -10.15
N PRO A 38 16.56 -0.29 -9.36
CA PRO A 38 17.81 0.07 -8.70
C PRO A 38 18.23 -1.01 -7.69
N ASP A 39 19.53 -1.15 -7.44
CA ASP A 39 20.04 -2.00 -6.36
C ASP A 39 19.36 -1.65 -5.01
N PRO A 40 19.16 -2.63 -4.12
CA PRO A 40 18.46 -2.39 -2.87
C PRO A 40 19.18 -1.35 -2.01
N SER A 41 18.43 -0.45 -1.40
CA SER A 41 18.95 0.55 -0.49
C SER A 41 19.58 -0.14 0.73
N PRO A 42 20.74 0.33 1.21
CA PRO A 42 21.37 -0.27 2.36
C PRO A 42 20.53 -0.06 3.62
N VAL A 43 20.33 -1.15 4.37
CA VAL A 43 19.78 -1.10 5.74
C VAL A 43 20.73 -0.27 6.61
N ILE A 44 20.21 0.80 7.21
CA ILE A 44 21.00 1.70 8.05
C ILE A 44 21.10 1.18 9.47
N ALA A 45 19.98 0.72 10.01
CA ALA A 45 19.87 0.27 11.39
C ALA A 45 18.72 -0.74 11.51
N THR A 46 18.88 -1.71 12.40
CA THR A 46 17.87 -2.74 12.65
C THR A 46 17.47 -2.72 14.12
N ASP A 47 16.18 -2.78 14.41
CA ASP A 47 15.67 -3.03 15.74
C ASP A 47 15.71 -4.53 16.00
N LEU A 48 16.69 -4.99 16.78
CA LEU A 48 16.91 -6.40 17.07
C LEU A 48 15.73 -7.05 17.82
N LYS A 49 14.83 -6.26 18.43
CA LYS A 49 13.65 -6.80 19.12
C LYS A 49 12.54 -7.18 18.16
N THR A 50 12.25 -6.33 17.17
CA THR A 50 11.11 -6.52 16.26
C THR A 50 11.50 -6.92 14.84
N GLY A 51 12.77 -6.77 14.47
CA GLY A 51 13.23 -6.96 13.10
C GLY A 51 12.88 -5.81 12.16
N ALA A 52 12.38 -4.68 12.68
CA ALA A 52 12.16 -3.48 11.88
C ALA A 52 13.49 -2.88 11.42
N GLU A 53 13.52 -2.40 10.18
CA GLU A 53 14.72 -1.87 9.55
C GLU A 53 14.51 -0.41 9.14
N LEU A 54 15.48 0.43 9.45
CA LEU A 54 15.53 1.81 8.98
C LEU A 54 16.29 1.88 7.67
N HIS A 55 15.65 2.47 6.68
CA HIS A 55 16.16 2.66 5.32
C HIS A 55 16.15 4.14 4.95
N ARG A 56 16.99 4.54 4.00
CA ARG A 56 16.96 5.89 3.39
C ARG A 56 17.19 5.83 1.90
N GLU A 57 16.17 6.21 1.15
CA GLU A 57 16.25 6.41 -0.29
C GLU A 57 16.86 7.77 -0.63
N GLN A 58 17.64 7.82 -1.71
CA GLN A 58 18.03 9.06 -2.36
C GLN A 58 17.00 9.34 -3.47
N VAL A 59 16.03 10.20 -3.20
CA VAL A 59 14.87 10.40 -4.09
C VAL A 59 15.30 10.83 -5.49
N GLU A 60 16.36 11.65 -5.59
CA GLU A 60 16.89 12.15 -6.86
C GLU A 60 17.53 11.08 -7.74
N THR A 61 17.89 9.92 -7.17
CA THR A 61 18.50 8.80 -7.90
C THR A 61 17.48 7.75 -8.32
N ILE A 62 16.21 7.89 -7.90
CA ILE A 62 15.15 6.94 -8.26
C ILE A 62 14.80 7.14 -9.74
N GLN A 63 15.05 6.11 -10.55
CA GLN A 63 14.74 6.09 -11.98
C GLN A 63 14.01 4.79 -12.34
N PHE A 64 13.09 4.90 -13.29
CA PHE A 64 12.35 3.77 -13.85
C PHE A 64 12.29 3.96 -15.37
N ASP A 65 13.26 3.39 -16.07
CA ASP A 65 13.55 3.72 -17.49
C ASP A 65 12.40 3.42 -18.46
N ASP A 66 11.51 2.49 -18.10
CA ASP A 66 10.39 2.03 -18.92
C ASP A 66 9.01 2.19 -18.28
N LEU A 67 8.93 2.92 -17.17
CA LEU A 67 7.66 3.35 -16.64
C LEU A 67 7.19 4.59 -17.40
N ARG A 68 5.98 4.55 -17.94
CA ARG A 68 5.36 5.61 -18.75
C ARG A 68 4.01 6.03 -18.20
N ILE A 69 3.24 5.09 -17.65
CA ILE A 69 1.88 5.35 -17.20
C ILE A 69 1.66 4.78 -15.81
N VAL A 70 1.19 5.64 -14.90
CA VAL A 70 0.75 5.26 -13.56
C VAL A 70 -0.66 5.76 -13.34
N ALA A 71 -1.43 5.09 -12.48
CA ALA A 71 -2.77 5.55 -12.14
C ALA A 71 -3.06 5.45 -10.64
N GLY A 72 -4.09 6.16 -10.19
CA GLY A 72 -4.56 6.11 -8.82
C GLY A 72 -6.07 6.02 -8.76
N CYS A 73 -6.58 5.32 -7.75
CA CYS A 73 -8.01 5.21 -7.48
C CYS A 73 -8.38 5.79 -6.12
N ASP A 74 -9.57 6.41 -6.04
CA ASP A 74 -10.19 6.86 -4.80
C ASP A 74 -11.72 6.88 -4.92
N ILE A 75 -12.44 6.78 -3.80
CA ILE A 75 -13.87 7.06 -3.70
C ILE A 75 -14.08 8.28 -2.79
N SER A 76 -14.60 9.35 -3.38
CA SER A 76 -15.04 10.52 -2.63
C SER A 76 -16.52 10.41 -2.30
N PHE A 77 -16.86 10.38 -1.02
CA PHE A 77 -18.23 10.23 -0.55
C PHE A 77 -18.99 11.56 -0.54
N ARG A 78 -20.30 11.49 -0.79
CA ARG A 78 -21.24 12.62 -0.71
C ARG A 78 -21.25 13.26 0.68
N ASP A 79 -21.25 12.42 1.71
CA ASP A 79 -21.33 12.82 3.11
C ASP A 79 -20.67 11.77 4.02
N ALA A 80 -20.75 11.99 5.33
CA ALA A 80 -20.15 11.12 6.33
C ALA A 80 -20.85 9.76 6.49
N ALA A 81 -22.05 9.56 5.93
CA ALA A 81 -22.72 8.26 5.96
C ALA A 81 -22.03 7.25 5.03
N GLY A 82 -21.30 7.74 4.02
CA GLY A 82 -20.52 6.90 3.12
C GLY A 82 -21.38 5.96 2.26
N GLN A 83 -22.65 6.27 2.04
CA GLN A 83 -23.56 5.42 1.25
C GLN A 83 -23.46 5.72 -0.25
N GLU A 84 -23.27 6.98 -0.63
CA GLU A 84 -23.12 7.39 -2.02
C GLU A 84 -21.80 8.13 -2.22
N GLY A 85 -21.19 7.98 -3.39
CA GLY A 85 -19.96 8.67 -3.72
C GLY A 85 -19.65 8.69 -5.20
N VAL A 86 -18.47 9.21 -5.53
CA VAL A 86 -17.88 9.15 -6.87
C VAL A 86 -16.54 8.44 -6.78
N ALA A 87 -16.45 7.30 -7.44
CA ALA A 87 -15.18 6.61 -7.66
C ALA A 87 -14.46 7.22 -8.85
N VAL A 88 -13.14 7.41 -8.74
CA VAL A 88 -12.32 8.00 -9.80
C VAL A 88 -11.06 7.17 -10.02
N LEU A 89 -10.75 6.91 -11.29
CA LEU A 89 -9.45 6.47 -11.78
C LEU A 89 -8.77 7.68 -12.43
N SER A 90 -7.63 8.10 -11.90
CA SER A 90 -6.80 9.18 -12.45
C SER A 90 -5.55 8.58 -13.09
N VAL A 91 -5.37 8.77 -14.40
CA VAL A 91 -4.27 8.21 -15.19
C VAL A 91 -3.25 9.30 -15.51
N HIS A 92 -1.97 9.00 -15.32
CA HIS A 92 -0.89 9.98 -15.41
C HIS A 92 0.27 9.49 -16.27
N SER A 93 0.95 10.43 -16.92
CA SER A 93 2.28 10.19 -17.48
C SER A 93 3.32 10.03 -16.37
N PHE A 94 4.41 9.35 -16.67
CA PHE A 94 5.57 9.20 -15.82
C PHE A 94 6.85 9.51 -16.63
N PRO A 95 7.82 10.28 -16.08
CA PRO A 95 7.92 10.78 -14.70
C PRO A 95 7.25 12.14 -14.42
N GLU A 96 6.62 12.77 -15.42
CA GLU A 96 6.07 14.13 -15.31
C GLU A 96 4.80 14.23 -14.45
N LEU A 97 4.09 13.11 -14.24
CA LEU A 97 2.86 13.01 -13.44
C LEU A 97 1.72 13.90 -13.94
N GLN A 98 1.71 14.23 -15.24
CA GLN A 98 0.62 14.98 -15.86
C GLN A 98 -0.60 14.08 -15.99
N VAL A 99 -1.78 14.59 -15.62
CA VAL A 99 -3.04 13.87 -15.80
C VAL A 99 -3.32 13.74 -17.30
N LEU A 100 -3.38 12.51 -17.80
CA LEU A 100 -3.68 12.20 -19.20
C LEU A 100 -5.18 12.00 -19.41
N THR A 101 -5.83 11.28 -18.48
CA THR A 101 -7.27 11.06 -18.51
C THR A 101 -7.80 10.70 -17.12
N THR A 102 -9.10 10.84 -16.95
CA THR A 102 -9.82 10.43 -15.75
C THR A 102 -11.08 9.67 -16.13
N ILE A 103 -11.41 8.61 -15.39
CA ILE A 103 -12.69 7.92 -15.48
C ILE A 103 -13.36 8.04 -14.12
N SER A 104 -14.61 8.50 -14.08
CA SER A 104 -15.38 8.64 -12.85
C SER A 104 -16.72 7.92 -12.94
N ARG A 105 -17.22 7.45 -11.81
CA ARG A 105 -18.53 6.78 -11.72
C ARG A 105 -19.22 7.10 -10.39
N VAL A 106 -20.49 7.46 -10.46
CA VAL A 106 -21.35 7.53 -9.27
C VAL A 106 -21.57 6.11 -8.75
N VAL A 107 -21.38 5.92 -7.45
CA VAL A 107 -21.51 4.63 -6.78
C VAL A 107 -22.50 4.72 -5.63
N ASP A 108 -23.30 3.66 -5.48
CA ASP A 108 -24.16 3.41 -4.33
C ASP A 108 -23.62 2.19 -3.58
N LEU A 109 -23.33 2.39 -2.30
CA LEU A 109 -22.73 1.46 -1.36
C LEU A 109 -23.64 1.26 -0.14
N SER A 110 -24.93 1.61 -0.25
CA SER A 110 -25.93 1.43 0.80
C SER A 110 -26.16 -0.04 1.18
N GLU A 111 -26.04 -0.95 0.22
CA GLU A 111 -26.21 -2.40 0.44
C GLU A 111 -24.93 -3.13 0.88
N THR A 112 -23.76 -2.49 0.81
CA THR A 112 -22.47 -3.13 1.16
C THR A 112 -21.95 -2.56 2.48
N PRO A 113 -22.04 -3.24 3.62
CA PRO A 113 -21.67 -2.65 4.92
C PRO A 113 -20.19 -2.29 5.03
N TYR A 114 -19.86 -1.23 5.78
CA TYR A 114 -18.48 -0.94 6.17
C TYR A 114 -18.08 -1.81 7.36
N ILE A 115 -17.18 -2.76 7.13
CA ILE A 115 -16.65 -3.65 8.17
C ILE A 115 -15.12 -3.53 8.20
N HIS A 116 -14.56 -3.33 9.40
CA HIS A 116 -13.11 -3.24 9.60
C HIS A 116 -12.39 -4.47 9.00
N SER A 117 -11.30 -4.25 8.25
CA SER A 117 -10.56 -5.28 7.49
C SER A 117 -11.33 -5.90 6.30
N PHE A 118 -12.46 -5.34 5.89
CA PHE A 118 -13.23 -5.78 4.71
C PHE A 118 -13.55 -4.62 3.75
N LEU A 119 -12.81 -3.52 3.88
CA LEU A 119 -12.98 -2.34 3.04
C LEU A 119 -12.91 -2.67 1.54
N SER A 120 -12.05 -3.61 1.14
CA SER A 120 -11.88 -4.02 -0.26
C SER A 120 -13.20 -4.42 -0.95
N PHE A 121 -14.18 -4.98 -0.23
CA PHE A 121 -15.48 -5.34 -0.80
C PHE A 121 -16.34 -4.15 -1.19
N ARG A 122 -16.02 -2.95 -0.68
CA ARG A 122 -16.72 -1.71 -1.03
C ARG A 122 -16.09 -0.97 -2.21
N GLU A 123 -14.90 -1.34 -2.66
CA GLU A 123 -14.13 -0.52 -3.59
C GLU A 123 -13.46 -1.33 -4.71
N ALA A 124 -13.00 -2.56 -4.45
CA ALA A 124 -12.14 -3.28 -5.37
C ALA A 124 -12.83 -3.60 -6.71
N ASP A 125 -14.10 -4.02 -6.68
CA ASP A 125 -14.88 -4.28 -7.91
C ASP A 125 -15.16 -2.99 -8.68
N ILE A 126 -15.40 -1.89 -7.97
CA ILE A 126 -15.58 -0.57 -8.58
C ILE A 126 -14.30 -0.15 -9.28
N TYR A 127 -13.15 -0.18 -8.60
CA TYR A 127 -11.87 0.18 -9.19
C TYR A 127 -11.49 -0.71 -10.37
N ALA A 128 -11.69 -2.03 -10.27
CA ALA A 128 -11.46 -2.96 -11.38
C ALA A 128 -12.32 -2.59 -12.60
N SER A 129 -13.59 -2.25 -12.38
CA SER A 129 -14.48 -1.87 -13.48
C SER A 129 -14.12 -0.54 -14.15
N LEU A 130 -13.42 0.39 -13.46
CA LEU A 130 -12.89 1.61 -14.07
C LEU A 130 -11.68 1.30 -14.96
N VAL A 131 -10.83 0.36 -14.52
CA VAL A 131 -9.69 -0.13 -15.32
C VAL A 131 -10.18 -0.89 -16.56
N ASP A 132 -11.21 -1.73 -16.42
CA ASP A 132 -11.79 -2.46 -17.56
C ASP A 132 -12.46 -1.50 -18.55
N GLU A 133 -13.12 -0.45 -18.05
CA GLU A 133 -13.64 0.61 -18.90
C GLU A 133 -12.52 1.29 -19.69
N LEU A 134 -11.40 1.65 -19.04
CA LEU A 134 -10.24 2.24 -19.73
C LEU A 134 -9.71 1.31 -20.83
N ARG A 135 -9.53 0.02 -20.53
CA ARG A 135 -9.07 -0.99 -21.51
C ARG A 135 -10.02 -1.12 -22.69
N SER A 136 -11.33 -1.01 -22.44
CA SER A 136 -12.35 -1.11 -23.49
C SER A 136 -12.39 0.07 -24.46
N ARG A 137 -11.82 1.24 -24.09
CA ARG A 137 -11.75 2.43 -24.96
C ARG A 137 -10.77 2.28 -26.13
N GLY A 138 -9.96 1.21 -26.15
CA GLY A 138 -8.98 0.95 -27.20
C GLY A 138 -7.68 1.74 -27.08
N GLU A 139 -7.53 2.54 -26.02
CA GLU A 139 -6.35 3.36 -25.73
C GLU A 139 -5.33 2.57 -24.92
N GLN A 140 -4.74 1.52 -25.53
CA GLN A 140 -3.80 0.62 -24.85
C GLN A 140 -2.59 1.37 -24.24
N GLU A 141 -2.17 2.46 -24.86
CA GLU A 141 -1.09 3.33 -24.37
C GLU A 141 -1.42 4.05 -23.06
N LEU A 142 -2.68 4.09 -22.63
CA LEU A 142 -3.11 4.67 -21.36
C LEU A 142 -3.34 3.64 -20.26
N VAL A 143 -3.25 2.35 -20.55
CA VAL A 143 -3.38 1.31 -19.52
C VAL A 143 -2.19 1.45 -18.55
N PRO A 144 -2.44 1.67 -17.25
CA PRO A 144 -1.36 1.92 -16.31
C PRO A 144 -0.51 0.68 -16.08
N GLN A 145 0.80 0.89 -15.98
CA GLN A 145 1.75 -0.17 -15.60
C GLN A 145 1.75 -0.38 -14.09
N VAL A 146 1.39 0.65 -13.31
CA VAL A 146 1.27 0.60 -11.85
C VAL A 146 0.03 1.35 -11.41
N LEU A 147 -0.74 0.73 -10.51
CA LEU A 147 -1.94 1.30 -9.92
C LEU A 147 -1.79 1.52 -8.42
N PHE A 148 -1.93 2.77 -7.98
CA PHE A 148 -1.92 3.18 -6.59
C PHE A 148 -3.34 3.16 -6.00
N VAL A 149 -3.51 2.54 -4.84
CA VAL A 149 -4.81 2.41 -4.17
C VAL A 149 -4.73 3.07 -2.80
N ASP A 150 -5.67 3.96 -2.47
CA ASP A 150 -5.80 4.52 -1.12
C ASP A 150 -6.28 3.41 -0.16
N GLY A 151 -5.36 2.86 0.63
CA GLY A 151 -5.61 1.71 1.48
C GLY A 151 -4.39 0.81 1.61
N ASN A 152 -4.55 -0.29 2.34
CA ASN A 152 -3.46 -1.26 2.52
C ASN A 152 -3.44 -2.31 1.39
N GLY A 153 -2.26 -2.88 1.15
CA GLY A 153 -2.04 -4.10 0.39
C GLY A 153 -1.79 -5.29 1.33
N ARG A 154 -0.56 -5.81 1.31
CA ARG A 154 -0.12 -6.95 2.14
C ARG A 154 -0.16 -6.66 3.64
N TRP A 155 -0.03 -5.39 4.05
CA TRP A 155 -0.22 -4.95 5.44
C TRP A 155 -1.70 -5.07 5.85
N HIS A 156 -2.16 -6.30 6.05
CA HIS A 156 -3.54 -6.65 6.32
C HIS A 156 -3.60 -7.95 7.12
N PRO A 157 -4.58 -8.15 8.04
CA PRO A 157 -4.63 -9.37 8.86
C PRO A 157 -4.67 -10.68 8.07
N ARG A 158 -5.10 -10.60 6.81
CA ARG A 158 -5.18 -11.73 5.87
C ARG A 158 -4.30 -11.54 4.63
N GLN A 159 -3.33 -10.62 4.68
CA GLN A 159 -2.48 -10.27 3.52
C GLN A 159 -3.24 -9.85 2.24
N ALA A 160 -4.51 -9.44 2.40
CA ALA A 160 -5.46 -9.17 1.31
C ALA A 160 -6.19 -7.84 1.53
N GLY A 161 -5.44 -6.74 1.63
CA GLY A 161 -6.00 -5.39 1.64
C GLY A 161 -6.58 -4.97 0.28
N SER A 162 -7.13 -3.75 0.21
CA SER A 162 -7.77 -3.21 -1.01
C SER A 162 -6.85 -3.28 -2.23
N ALA A 163 -5.57 -2.91 -2.08
CA ALA A 163 -4.62 -2.96 -3.19
C ALA A 163 -4.35 -4.38 -3.71
N VAL A 164 -4.38 -5.38 -2.83
CA VAL A 164 -4.25 -6.80 -3.22
C VAL A 164 -5.46 -7.24 -4.02
N ALA A 165 -6.66 -6.97 -3.51
CA ALA A 165 -7.92 -7.33 -4.16
C ALA A 165 -8.02 -6.70 -5.57
N VAL A 166 -7.69 -5.41 -5.70
CA VAL A 166 -7.67 -4.70 -6.98
C VAL A 166 -6.62 -5.29 -7.92
N GLY A 167 -5.41 -5.56 -7.42
CA GLY A 167 -4.32 -6.10 -8.23
C GLY A 167 -4.64 -7.49 -8.79
N VAL A 168 -5.15 -8.39 -7.95
CA VAL A 168 -5.58 -9.73 -8.35
C VAL A 168 -6.72 -9.68 -9.37
N LYS A 169 -7.72 -8.80 -9.17
CA LYS A 169 -8.86 -8.66 -10.10
C LYS A 169 -8.45 -8.08 -11.45
N THR A 170 -7.53 -7.13 -11.47
CA THR A 170 -7.12 -6.40 -12.68
C THR A 170 -5.93 -7.03 -13.41
N GLY A 171 -5.14 -7.86 -12.71
CA GLY A 171 -3.84 -8.37 -13.16
C GLY A 171 -2.71 -7.33 -13.16
N LEU A 172 -2.99 -6.10 -12.69
CA LEU A 172 -2.02 -5.01 -12.69
C LEU A 172 -1.12 -5.04 -11.45
N PRO A 173 0.15 -4.58 -11.58
CA PRO A 173 0.95 -4.21 -10.43
C PRO A 173 0.26 -3.13 -9.57
N THR A 174 0.10 -3.39 -8.27
CA THR A 174 -0.60 -2.47 -7.36
C THR A 174 0.19 -2.15 -6.11
N ILE A 175 0.01 -0.92 -5.61
CA ILE A 175 0.59 -0.42 -4.36
C ILE A 175 -0.54 0.08 -3.46
N GLY A 176 -0.57 -0.40 -2.22
CA GLY A 176 -1.41 0.17 -1.17
C GLY A 176 -0.71 1.33 -0.50
N VAL A 177 -1.36 2.50 -0.45
CA VAL A 177 -0.91 3.69 0.26
C VAL A 177 -1.97 4.12 1.27
N ALA A 178 -1.76 3.83 2.55
CA ALA A 178 -2.66 4.25 3.62
C ALA A 178 -2.15 5.54 4.30
N LYS A 179 -3.10 6.46 4.59
CA LYS A 179 -2.81 7.72 5.29
C LYS A 179 -2.60 7.54 6.80
N GLU A 180 -3.14 6.45 7.34
CA GLU A 180 -3.16 6.10 8.77
C GLU A 180 -2.62 4.67 8.96
N PHE A 181 -1.98 4.41 10.12
CA PHE A 181 -1.52 3.08 10.47
C PHE A 181 -2.66 2.23 10.97
N HIS A 182 -2.76 1.01 10.47
CA HIS A 182 -3.71 0.01 10.93
C HIS A 182 -2.95 -1.12 11.63
N PRO A 183 -2.99 -1.22 12.97
CA PRO A 183 -2.36 -2.30 13.72
C PRO A 183 -2.86 -3.67 13.26
N LEU A 184 -1.94 -4.61 13.10
CA LEU A 184 -2.26 -6.01 12.84
C LEU A 184 -2.32 -6.72 14.19
N HIS A 185 -3.52 -6.84 14.76
CA HIS A 185 -3.71 -7.65 15.97
C HIS A 185 -3.56 -9.13 15.61
N THR A 186 -2.45 -9.75 15.99
CA THR A 186 -2.29 -11.20 15.96
C THR A 186 -3.10 -11.80 17.10
N SER A 187 -4.00 -12.73 16.81
CA SER A 187 -4.52 -13.63 17.85
C SER A 187 -3.33 -14.39 18.44
N GLU A 188 -3.11 -14.24 19.73
CA GLU A 188 -1.98 -14.80 20.47
C GLU A 188 -1.82 -16.30 20.19
N THR A 189 -0.82 -16.66 19.40
CA THR A 189 -0.24 -18.01 19.45
C THR A 189 1.15 -17.83 20.07
N PRO A 190 1.51 -18.54 21.15
CA PRO A 190 2.76 -18.29 21.85
C PRO A 190 3.98 -18.55 20.96
N LEU A 191 4.94 -17.64 21.03
CA LEU A 191 6.28 -17.77 20.45
C LEU A 191 7.03 -18.96 21.09
N PRO A 192 7.73 -19.80 20.32
CA PRO A 192 8.92 -20.48 20.82
C PRO A 192 10.10 -19.49 20.88
N ASP A 193 11.01 -19.69 21.84
CA ASP A 193 12.16 -18.82 22.11
C ASP A 193 13.03 -18.58 20.86
N LEU A 194 13.24 -17.32 20.49
CA LEU A 194 14.21 -16.93 19.46
C LEU A 194 15.65 -17.09 20.00
N PRO A 195 16.58 -17.72 19.27
CA PRO A 195 17.98 -17.74 19.66
C PRO A 195 18.59 -16.34 19.57
N SER A 196 19.33 -15.96 20.61
CA SER A 196 20.11 -14.72 20.72
C SER A 196 21.08 -14.61 19.54
N ALA A 197 20.80 -13.70 18.58
CA ALA A 197 21.67 -13.43 17.46
C ALA A 197 22.99 -12.81 17.92
N ALA A 198 24.10 -13.47 17.59
CA ALA A 198 25.45 -12.95 17.78
C ALA A 198 25.73 -11.84 16.75
N SER A 199 26.41 -10.81 17.24
CA SER A 199 26.73 -9.53 16.61
C SER A 199 27.52 -9.59 15.30
N SER A 200 27.09 -8.79 14.32
CA SER A 200 27.99 -8.11 13.39
C SER A 200 27.43 -6.75 12.96
N SER A 201 27.95 -5.69 13.62
CA SER A 201 28.16 -4.32 13.12
C SER A 201 27.12 -3.61 12.21
N SER A 202 25.88 -3.43 12.66
CA SER A 202 25.03 -2.31 12.21
C SER A 202 24.52 -1.53 13.43
N ASP A 203 24.38 -0.20 13.29
CA ASP A 203 23.92 0.67 14.38
C ASP A 203 22.58 0.15 14.93
N SER A 204 22.51 -0.11 16.25
CA SER A 204 21.31 -0.66 16.87
C SER A 204 20.18 0.39 16.90
N LEU A 205 19.09 0.13 16.18
CA LEU A 205 17.88 0.95 16.26
C LEU A 205 17.15 0.61 17.57
N ARG A 206 16.67 1.62 18.31
CA ARG A 206 15.79 1.42 19.47
C ARG A 206 14.46 2.11 19.26
N LEU A 207 13.43 1.32 18.97
CA LEU A 207 12.07 1.80 18.86
C LEU A 207 11.34 1.67 20.22
N PRO A 208 10.38 2.54 20.53
CA PRO A 208 9.54 2.39 21.72
C PRO A 208 8.80 1.06 21.71
N ASP A 209 8.65 0.44 22.88
CA ASP A 209 7.80 -0.74 23.03
C ASP A 209 6.35 -0.44 22.61
N GLY A 210 5.72 -1.41 21.94
CA GLY A 210 4.34 -1.28 21.47
C GLY A 210 4.15 -0.28 20.33
N TYR A 211 5.21 0.06 19.57
CA TYR A 211 5.08 0.98 18.43
C TYR A 211 4.15 0.45 17.32
N LEU A 212 3.91 -0.86 17.26
CA LEU A 212 2.98 -1.51 16.32
C LEU A 212 1.54 -1.60 16.84
N ASP A 213 1.26 -1.18 18.09
CA ASP A 213 -0.03 -1.42 18.73
C ASP A 213 -1.10 -0.39 18.34
N SER A 214 -0.67 0.80 17.91
CA SER A 214 -1.60 1.90 17.61
C SER A 214 -1.00 2.90 16.62
N GLN A 215 -1.86 3.64 15.94
CA GLN A 215 -1.43 4.78 15.11
C GLN A 215 -0.64 5.82 15.92
N LYS A 216 -1.01 6.05 17.18
CA LYS A 216 -0.32 7.01 18.04
C LYS A 216 1.12 6.58 18.36
N SER A 217 1.31 5.31 18.71
CA SER A 217 2.64 4.77 19.03
C SER A 217 3.51 4.66 17.76
N MET A 218 2.94 4.23 16.64
CA MET A 218 3.62 4.20 15.34
C MET A 218 4.09 5.59 14.89
N ARG A 219 3.22 6.61 15.02
CA ARG A 219 3.59 8.01 14.71
C ARG A 219 4.76 8.49 15.58
N ARG A 220 4.74 8.21 16.88
CA ARG A 220 5.84 8.58 17.80
C ARG A 220 7.15 7.91 17.41
N ALA A 221 7.12 6.61 17.11
CA ALA A 221 8.29 5.86 16.68
C ALA A 221 8.85 6.40 15.36
N SER A 222 7.98 6.63 14.38
CA SER A 222 8.35 7.22 13.09
C SER A 222 9.00 8.59 13.25
N GLN A 223 8.41 9.49 14.04
CA GLN A 223 8.97 10.82 14.33
C GLN A 223 10.31 10.76 15.09
N ALA A 224 10.58 9.67 15.81
CA ALA A 224 11.83 9.48 16.53
C ALA A 224 13.00 9.08 15.60
N VAL A 225 12.74 8.49 14.42
CA VAL A 225 13.79 7.89 13.58
C VAL A 225 13.82 8.41 12.14
N LEU A 226 12.67 8.81 11.60
CA LEU A 226 12.55 9.36 10.25
C LEU A 226 12.76 10.88 10.30
N ARG A 227 13.62 11.39 9.42
CA ARG A 227 14.13 12.78 9.47
C ARG A 227 13.85 13.58 8.20
N LYS A 228 13.86 12.93 7.04
CA LYS A 228 13.71 13.58 5.74
C LYS A 228 12.94 12.71 4.76
N GLN A 229 12.57 13.30 3.62
CA GLN A 229 11.97 12.58 2.51
C GLN A 229 12.87 11.41 2.09
N GLY A 230 12.26 10.25 1.84
CA GLY A 230 12.98 9.03 1.49
C GLY A 230 13.39 8.17 2.68
N ASP A 231 13.30 8.69 3.92
CA ASP A 231 13.46 7.85 5.11
C ASP A 231 12.22 6.95 5.29
N TRP A 232 12.43 5.66 5.53
CA TRP A 232 11.34 4.74 5.83
C TRP A 232 11.73 3.67 6.85
N LEU A 233 10.73 3.23 7.61
CA LEU A 233 10.83 2.12 8.55
C LEU A 233 10.11 0.92 7.97
N ALA A 234 10.87 -0.14 7.64
CA ALA A 234 10.33 -1.41 7.21
C ALA A 234 9.59 -2.07 8.38
N LEU A 235 8.32 -2.42 8.16
CA LEU A 235 7.43 -2.98 9.16
C LEU A 235 7.47 -4.51 9.04
N PRO A 236 7.93 -5.20 10.08
CA PRO A 236 8.09 -6.65 10.06
C PRO A 236 6.72 -7.32 9.91
N ALA A 237 6.70 -8.46 9.23
CA ALA A 237 5.56 -9.36 9.22
C ALA A 237 5.12 -9.64 10.67
N PRO A 238 3.81 -9.63 10.97
CA PRO A 238 3.33 -10.12 12.26
C PRO A 238 3.82 -11.54 12.47
N VAL A 239 4.10 -11.91 13.72
CA VAL A 239 4.75 -13.17 14.12
C VAL A 239 3.92 -14.39 13.74
N VAL A 240 3.89 -14.76 12.45
CA VAL A 240 3.37 -16.01 11.89
C VAL A 240 4.01 -16.23 10.50
N SER A 241 5.34 -16.30 10.41
CA SER A 241 6.00 -16.82 9.20
C SER A 241 7.39 -17.36 9.51
N HIS A 242 7.44 -18.64 9.87
CA HIS A 242 8.67 -19.40 9.69
C HIS A 242 8.88 -19.59 8.18
N CYS A 243 9.75 -18.81 7.55
CA CYS A 243 10.29 -19.19 6.25
C CYS A 243 11.18 -20.42 6.47
N PRO A 244 11.00 -21.52 5.70
CA PRO A 244 11.95 -22.62 5.73
C PRO A 244 13.32 -22.08 5.32
N HIS A 245 14.30 -22.23 6.20
CA HIS A 245 15.64 -21.70 5.99
C HIS A 245 16.61 -22.83 5.67
N ASN A 246 17.47 -22.62 4.69
CA ASN A 246 18.56 -23.55 4.42
C ASN A 246 19.55 -23.50 5.62
N PRO A 247 20.04 -24.64 6.11
CA PRO A 247 21.01 -24.65 7.20
C PRO A 247 22.28 -23.92 6.77
N GLY A 248 22.51 -22.72 7.33
CA GLY A 248 23.70 -21.89 7.09
C GLY A 248 23.44 -20.43 6.74
N GLU A 249 22.22 -20.06 6.34
CA GLU A 249 21.85 -18.64 6.16
C GLU A 249 21.36 -18.03 7.50
N GLN A 250 21.29 -16.70 7.59
CA GLN A 250 20.62 -16.03 8.71
C GLN A 250 19.12 -15.81 8.39
N PRO A 251 18.20 -16.05 9.34
CA PRO A 251 16.78 -15.85 9.12
C PRO A 251 16.52 -14.38 8.78
N ARG A 252 16.11 -14.11 7.54
CA ARG A 252 15.70 -12.76 7.13
C ARG A 252 14.31 -12.50 7.64
N VAL A 253 14.14 -11.39 8.36
CA VAL A 253 12.82 -10.91 8.77
C VAL A 253 12.10 -10.44 7.51
N GLU A 254 10.93 -10.99 7.25
CA GLU A 254 10.08 -10.53 6.16
C GLU A 254 9.39 -9.23 6.58
N HIS A 255 9.30 -8.25 5.68
CA HIS A 255 8.57 -6.99 5.91
C HIS A 255 7.34 -6.92 5.01
N TRP A 256 6.19 -6.57 5.59
CA TRP A 256 4.92 -6.50 4.85
C TRP A 256 4.50 -5.07 4.47
N GLY A 257 5.15 -4.06 5.06
CA GLY A 257 4.83 -2.66 4.82
C GLY A 257 5.97 -1.74 5.24
N ALA A 258 5.76 -0.44 5.04
CA ALA A 258 6.71 0.60 5.37
C ALA A 258 6.00 1.84 5.92
N ALA A 259 6.50 2.39 7.03
CA ALA A 259 6.21 3.76 7.44
C ALA A 259 7.16 4.70 6.68
N LEU A 260 6.65 5.49 5.74
CA LEU A 260 7.44 6.26 4.79
C LEU A 260 7.23 7.78 4.96
N LEU A 261 8.33 8.53 5.09
CA LEU A 261 8.31 9.98 4.86
C LEU A 261 8.41 10.26 3.36
N SER A 262 7.26 10.37 2.71
CA SER A 262 7.15 10.62 1.26
C SER A 262 7.14 12.10 0.89
N SER A 263 6.75 12.97 1.83
CA SER A 263 6.49 14.39 1.55
C SER A 263 7.78 15.18 1.30
N PRO A 264 7.88 15.94 0.19
CA PRO A 264 9.00 16.86 -0.05
C PRO A 264 8.87 18.16 0.77
N VAL A 265 7.70 18.42 1.36
CA VAL A 265 7.48 19.59 2.22
C VAL A 265 8.42 19.55 3.42
N ARG A 266 9.24 20.59 3.57
CA ARG A 266 10.21 20.71 4.67
C ARG A 266 9.52 20.63 6.02
N GLY A 267 10.00 19.74 6.89
CA GLY A 267 9.46 19.54 8.23
C GLY A 267 8.20 18.67 8.31
N ALA A 268 7.74 18.09 7.19
CA ALA A 268 6.70 17.08 7.22
C ALA A 268 7.21 15.78 7.85
N LEU A 269 6.75 15.46 9.07
CA LEU A 269 7.17 14.29 9.84
C LEU A 269 6.06 13.24 10.01
N ASN A 270 4.92 13.42 9.35
CA ASN A 270 3.82 12.46 9.40
C ASN A 270 3.97 11.48 8.23
N PRO A 271 4.25 10.19 8.50
CA PRO A 271 4.42 9.21 7.44
C PRO A 271 3.09 8.88 6.76
N ILE A 272 3.22 8.23 5.61
CA ILE A 272 2.20 7.36 5.01
C ILE A 272 2.65 5.90 5.18
N PHE A 273 1.73 4.96 4.98
CA PHE A 273 2.01 3.54 5.12
C PHE A 273 1.89 2.88 3.76
N VAL A 274 3.02 2.37 3.26
CA VAL A 274 3.12 1.73 1.94
C VAL A 274 3.16 0.23 2.15
N SER A 275 2.41 -0.52 1.34
CA SER A 275 2.52 -1.98 1.30
C SER A 275 2.27 -2.51 -0.11
N PRO A 276 2.97 -3.57 -0.54
CA PRO A 276 2.73 -4.22 -1.82
C PRO A 276 1.28 -4.67 -1.96
N GLY A 277 0.65 -4.39 -3.09
CA GLY A 277 -0.64 -4.96 -3.46
C GLY A 277 -0.46 -6.25 -4.25
N HIS A 278 0.13 -6.14 -5.44
CA HIS A 278 0.31 -7.25 -6.36
C HIS A 278 1.50 -6.96 -7.29
N ARG A 279 2.32 -7.99 -7.57
CA ARG A 279 3.44 -8.01 -8.54
C ARG A 279 4.52 -6.95 -8.34
N LEU A 280 4.70 -6.50 -7.10
CA LEU A 280 5.73 -5.55 -6.71
C LEU A 280 6.34 -5.99 -5.39
N SER A 281 7.64 -5.78 -5.21
CA SER A 281 8.27 -5.86 -3.90
C SER A 281 7.93 -4.64 -3.04
N LEU A 282 8.20 -4.74 -1.73
CA LEU A 282 8.03 -3.61 -0.80
C LEU A 282 8.93 -2.43 -1.18
N GLU A 283 10.17 -2.72 -1.56
CA GLU A 283 11.14 -1.69 -1.92
C GLU A 283 10.74 -0.94 -3.19
N THR A 284 10.36 -1.67 -4.24
CA THR A 284 9.83 -1.08 -5.47
C THR A 284 8.58 -0.25 -5.17
N SER A 285 7.69 -0.74 -4.31
CA SER A 285 6.49 0.00 -3.88
C SER A 285 6.84 1.33 -3.19
N VAL A 286 7.84 1.34 -2.30
CA VAL A 286 8.32 2.56 -1.62
C VAL A 286 8.91 3.55 -2.62
N ARG A 287 9.77 3.09 -3.53
CA ARG A 287 10.43 3.95 -4.53
C ARG A 287 9.46 4.54 -5.54
N LEU A 288 8.50 3.75 -6.03
CA LEU A 288 7.42 4.23 -6.89
C LEU A 288 6.56 5.26 -6.16
N THR A 289 6.26 5.04 -4.88
CA THR A 289 5.53 6.02 -4.04
C THR A 289 6.30 7.33 -3.93
N LEU A 290 7.62 7.30 -3.69
CA LEU A 290 8.47 8.48 -3.64
C LEU A 290 8.53 9.20 -4.99
N ALA A 291 8.77 8.48 -6.08
CA ALA A 291 8.84 9.03 -7.43
C ALA A 291 7.53 9.72 -7.85
N CYS A 292 6.39 9.23 -7.34
CA CYS A 292 5.07 9.78 -7.62
C CYS A 292 4.62 10.87 -6.62
N THR A 293 5.44 11.33 -5.66
CA THR A 293 5.01 12.30 -4.63
C THR A 293 5.66 13.68 -4.84
N ARG A 294 4.87 14.75 -5.11
CA ARG A 294 5.39 16.10 -5.44
C ARG A 294 4.97 17.22 -4.49
N ASN A 295 3.70 17.28 -4.07
CA ASN A 295 3.18 18.46 -3.35
C ASN A 295 2.84 18.24 -1.86
N GLY A 296 2.60 16.99 -1.46
CA GLY A 296 2.24 16.63 -0.09
C GLY A 296 2.81 15.25 0.26
N LYS A 297 2.16 14.53 1.18
CA LYS A 297 2.58 13.16 1.55
C LYS A 297 1.93 12.06 0.70
N VAL A 298 0.88 12.36 -0.05
CA VAL A 298 0.15 11.38 -0.86
C VAL A 298 0.66 11.45 -2.30
N PRO A 299 0.94 10.32 -2.98
CA PRO A 299 1.32 10.30 -4.38
C PRO A 299 0.29 10.99 -5.27
N GLU A 300 0.77 11.68 -6.31
CA GLU A 300 -0.04 12.45 -7.26
C GLU A 300 -1.20 11.64 -7.86
N PRO A 301 -1.07 10.34 -8.21
CA PRO A 301 -2.20 9.58 -8.75
C PRO A 301 -3.39 9.45 -7.79
N ILE A 302 -3.13 9.16 -6.51
CA ILE A 302 -4.20 9.11 -5.48
C ILE A 302 -4.69 10.52 -5.16
N ARG A 303 -3.78 11.50 -5.04
CA ARG A 303 -4.14 12.90 -4.74
C ARG A 303 -5.07 13.48 -5.80
N CYS A 304 -4.83 13.18 -7.07
CA CYS A 304 -5.68 13.61 -8.17
C CYS A 304 -7.02 12.86 -8.19
N ALA A 305 -7.03 11.55 -7.95
CA ALA A 305 -8.28 10.79 -7.82
C ALA A 305 -9.21 11.37 -6.73
N ASP A 306 -8.68 11.66 -5.53
CA ASP A 306 -9.44 12.32 -4.44
C ASP A 306 -9.88 13.75 -4.83
N LEU A 307 -9.01 14.53 -5.48
CA LEU A 307 -9.36 15.88 -5.92
C LEU A 307 -10.53 15.88 -6.92
N PHE A 308 -10.45 15.06 -7.96
CA PHE A 308 -11.48 14.96 -8.99
C PHE A 308 -12.77 14.34 -8.44
N GLY A 309 -12.66 13.34 -7.55
CA GLY A 309 -13.82 12.75 -6.87
C GLY A 309 -14.60 13.79 -6.08
N ARG A 310 -13.92 14.61 -5.27
CA ARG A 310 -14.55 15.72 -4.51
C ARG A 310 -15.17 16.77 -5.42
N GLN A 311 -14.58 17.06 -6.58
CA GLN A 311 -15.15 18.00 -7.55
C GLN A 311 -16.43 17.45 -8.16
N GLU A 312 -16.45 16.18 -8.55
CA GLU A 312 -17.63 15.51 -9.11
C GLU A 312 -18.76 15.39 -8.08
N VAL A 313 -18.45 15.05 -6.82
CA VAL A 313 -19.44 15.06 -5.73
C VAL A 313 -20.13 16.43 -5.62
N LYS A 314 -19.35 17.51 -5.62
CA LYS A 314 -19.92 18.88 -5.59
C LYS A 314 -20.77 19.17 -6.82
N ARG A 315 -20.30 18.78 -8.01
CA ARG A 315 -21.02 19.00 -9.28
C ARG A 315 -22.36 18.29 -9.31
N ILE A 316 -22.46 17.09 -8.74
CA ILE A 316 -23.66 16.24 -8.80
C ILE A 316 -24.66 16.56 -7.69
N TRP A 317 -24.19 16.78 -6.44
CA TRP A 317 -25.08 16.93 -5.27
C TRP A 317 -25.11 18.32 -4.64
N SER A 318 -24.34 19.30 -5.14
CA SER A 318 -24.44 20.71 -4.68
C SER A 318 -25.23 21.60 -5.66
N ALA A 319 -25.92 21.01 -6.64
CA ALA A 319 -26.92 21.66 -7.49
C ALA A 319 -28.31 21.60 -6.83
#